data_AF-A0A8S1H7H8-F1
#
_entry.id   AF-A0A8S1H7H8-F1
#
_cell.length_a   1.000
_cell.length_b   1.000
_cell.length_c   1.000
_cell.angle_alpha   90.00
_cell.angle_beta   90.00
_cell.angle_gamma   90.00
#
_symmetry.space_group_name_H-M   'P 1'
#
loop_
_entity.id
_entity.type
_entity.pdbx_description
1 polymer ?
#
loop_
_entity_poly.entity_id
_entity_poly.type
_entity_poly.pdbx_seq_one_letter_code
_entity_poly.pdbx_strand_id
1 'polypeptide(L)'
;MTDAFAEMMTPTKETMPDTNQRKQVLESVADLCLQQGAYSAAAKKYTQAGDKLKAMRALLKSGDVQKIRFFANTARNKEIFILAANFLQTTDWQSDPAIIKDIETFYTKSQSYEHLANFYKSCAVMEAENWRAFDKSLAALDMALVCVEKANEKEPRVRLEEMKAEFRKYQAQLHMLATVVGALEANTADGIRQLTALAEESGEDDIVPCSRIYSMLIEEHAMRKNWNAAYRAINNLRKKQPNADLEQYVTAAVLDQVCDEMRVERITKQKTAVESDGEDEVDFSHAMQRQQALR
;
A
#
# COMPACT_ATOMS: atom_id res chain seq x y z
N MET A 1 3.74 -24.40 23.58
CA MET A 1 4.97 -25.15 23.28
C MET A 1 6.10 -24.13 23.19
N THR A 2 7.14 -24.26 24.02
CA THR A 2 8.31 -23.35 24.01
C THR A 2 9.35 -23.83 23.01
N ASP A 3 10.24 -22.96 22.53
CA ASP A 3 11.36 -23.34 21.65
C ASP A 3 12.15 -24.53 22.22
N ALA A 4 12.36 -24.57 23.54
CA ALA A 4 13.03 -25.68 24.23
C ALA A 4 12.28 -27.02 24.14
N PHE A 5 10.95 -26.99 24.22
CA PHE A 5 10.13 -28.20 24.08
C PHE A 5 10.10 -28.68 22.62
N ALA A 6 10.06 -27.76 21.65
CA ALA A 6 10.16 -28.10 20.24
C ALA A 6 11.51 -28.75 19.91
N GLU A 7 12.61 -28.29 20.50
CA GLU A 7 13.93 -28.93 20.36
C GLU A 7 13.99 -30.32 21.00
N MET A 8 13.41 -30.53 22.19
CA MET A 8 13.35 -31.87 22.80
C MET A 8 12.58 -32.89 21.95
N MET A 9 11.56 -32.44 21.22
CA MET A 9 10.75 -33.27 20.34
C MET A 9 11.36 -33.45 18.94
N THR A 10 12.60 -33.01 18.72
CA THR A 10 13.27 -33.08 17.42
C THR A 10 14.12 -34.34 17.31
N PRO A 11 13.72 -35.35 16.53
CA PRO A 11 14.53 -36.54 16.32
C PRO A 11 15.83 -36.20 15.60
N THR A 12 16.96 -36.65 16.15
CA THR A 12 18.28 -36.53 15.50
C THR A 12 18.46 -37.60 14.42
N LYS A 13 19.45 -37.39 13.54
CA LYS A 13 19.80 -38.36 12.48
C LYS A 13 20.19 -39.74 13.03
N GLU A 14 20.70 -39.79 14.26
CA GLU A 14 21.10 -41.01 14.96
C GLU A 14 19.88 -41.73 15.56
N THR A 15 18.96 -40.98 16.16
CA THR A 15 17.73 -41.54 16.76
C THR A 15 16.69 -41.99 15.74
N MET A 16 16.68 -41.39 14.54
CA MET A 16 15.75 -41.74 13.47
C MET A 16 16.48 -41.72 12.11
N PRO A 17 17.07 -42.86 11.71
CA PRO A 17 17.85 -42.97 10.48
C PRO A 17 16.98 -42.92 9.22
N ASP A 18 15.71 -43.36 9.29
CA ASP A 18 14.77 -43.21 8.18
C ASP A 18 14.46 -41.73 7.94
N THR A 19 14.83 -41.27 6.76
CA THR A 19 14.70 -39.87 6.35
C THR A 19 13.25 -39.46 6.12
N ASN A 20 12.38 -40.37 5.65
CA ASN A 20 10.98 -40.05 5.39
C ASN A 20 10.17 -39.95 6.69
N GLN A 21 10.37 -40.91 7.61
CA GLN A 21 9.75 -40.85 8.94
C GLN A 21 10.21 -39.63 9.72
N ARG A 22 11.52 -39.32 9.69
CA ARG A 22 12.05 -38.11 10.34
C ARG A 22 11.41 -36.84 9.80
N LYS A 23 11.23 -36.75 8.48
CA LYS A 23 10.56 -35.63 7.84
C LYS A 23 9.12 -35.48 8.33
N GLN A 24 8.34 -36.57 8.36
CA GLN A 24 6.95 -36.54 8.81
C GLN A 24 6.82 -36.10 10.29
N VAL A 25 7.70 -36.57 11.16
CA VAL A 25 7.73 -36.16 12.57
C VAL A 25 8.05 -34.67 12.69
N LEU A 26 9.07 -34.19 11.97
CA LEU A 26 9.42 -32.77 11.96
C LEU A 26 8.29 -31.88 11.44
N GLU A 27 7.59 -32.29 10.39
CA GLU A 27 6.40 -31.58 9.90
C GLU A 27 5.26 -31.58 10.93
N SER A 28 5.02 -32.71 11.60
CA SER A 28 3.98 -32.79 12.64
C SER A 28 4.28 -31.88 13.84
N VAL A 29 5.54 -31.83 14.28
CA VAL A 29 5.99 -30.91 15.34
C VAL A 29 5.86 -29.46 14.88
N ALA A 30 6.18 -29.16 13.62
CA ALA A 30 6.02 -27.83 13.05
C ALA A 30 4.56 -27.39 12.99
N ASP A 31 3.65 -28.27 12.58
CA ASP A 31 2.20 -28.02 12.52
C ASP A 31 1.66 -27.70 13.93
N LEU A 32 2.08 -28.45 14.95
CA LEU A 32 1.72 -28.17 16.35
C LEU A 32 2.25 -26.82 16.82
N CYS A 33 3.50 -26.47 16.47
CA CYS A 33 4.05 -25.15 16.79
C CYS A 33 3.24 -24.03 16.13
N LEU A 34 2.80 -24.24 14.89
CA LEU A 34 2.02 -23.25 14.13
C LEU A 34 0.62 -23.06 14.70
N GLN A 35 -0.06 -24.14 15.12
CA GLN A 35 -1.36 -24.06 15.80
C GLN A 35 -1.28 -23.30 17.13
N GLN A 36 -0.14 -23.35 17.79
CA GLN A 36 0.09 -22.68 19.08
C GLN A 36 0.66 -21.27 18.93
N GLY A 37 0.80 -20.74 17.71
CA GLY A 37 1.36 -19.41 17.45
C GLY A 37 2.88 -19.31 17.58
N ALA A 38 3.60 -20.42 17.79
CA ALA A 38 5.05 -20.48 17.86
C ALA A 38 5.69 -20.48 16.45
N TYR A 39 5.47 -19.42 15.69
CA TYR A 39 5.81 -19.34 14.26
C TYR A 39 7.30 -19.48 13.95
N SER A 40 8.17 -18.92 14.80
CA SER A 40 9.62 -19.04 14.60
C SER A 40 10.11 -20.48 14.82
N ALA A 41 9.53 -21.21 15.77
CA ALA A 41 9.82 -22.62 15.99
C ALA A 41 9.33 -23.47 14.83
N ALA A 42 8.08 -23.24 14.39
CA ALA A 42 7.50 -23.92 13.23
C ALA A 42 8.37 -23.76 11.98
N ALA A 43 8.82 -22.53 11.69
CA ALA A 43 9.71 -22.25 10.56
C ALA A 43 11.04 -23.02 10.63
N LYS A 44 11.67 -23.09 11.81
CA LYS A 44 12.89 -23.88 12.03
C LYS A 44 12.64 -25.37 11.72
N LYS A 45 11.53 -25.94 12.24
CA LYS A 45 11.19 -27.36 12.05
C LYS A 45 10.84 -27.69 10.59
N TYR A 46 10.08 -26.85 9.91
CA TYR A 46 9.85 -27.00 8.46
C TYR A 46 11.15 -26.90 7.65
N THR A 47 12.06 -26.00 8.04
CA THR A 47 13.38 -25.89 7.39
C THR A 47 14.22 -27.16 7.59
N GLN A 48 14.22 -27.73 8.81
CA GLN A 48 14.88 -29.01 9.11
C GLN A 48 14.25 -30.19 8.34
N ALA A 49 12.93 -30.16 8.11
CA ALA A 49 12.21 -31.11 7.27
C ALA A 49 12.48 -30.92 5.76
N GLY A 50 13.12 -29.82 5.36
CA GLY A 50 13.37 -29.46 3.96
C GLY A 50 12.20 -28.77 3.26
N ASP A 51 11.09 -28.49 3.95
CA ASP A 51 9.94 -27.78 3.40
C ASP A 51 10.09 -26.26 3.58
N LYS A 52 10.82 -25.66 2.64
CA LYS A 52 11.11 -24.22 2.66
C LYS A 52 9.85 -23.36 2.47
N LEU A 53 8.82 -23.85 1.79
CA LEU A 53 7.60 -23.09 1.51
C LEU A 53 6.72 -23.00 2.76
N LYS A 54 6.51 -24.12 3.47
CA LYS A 54 5.82 -24.09 4.77
C LYS A 54 6.59 -23.26 5.79
N ALA A 55 7.93 -23.36 5.79
CA ALA A 55 8.78 -22.51 6.63
C ALA A 55 8.54 -21.01 6.36
N MET A 56 8.55 -20.61 5.09
CA MET A 56 8.28 -19.22 4.72
C MET A 56 6.88 -18.77 5.17
N ARG A 57 5.85 -19.58 4.92
CA ARG A 57 4.47 -19.27 5.33
C ARG A 57 4.35 -19.11 6.86
N ALA A 58 5.06 -19.92 7.63
CA ALA A 58 5.14 -19.75 9.09
C ALA A 58 5.81 -18.41 9.46
N LEU A 59 6.92 -18.05 8.81
CA LEU A 59 7.59 -16.75 9.03
C LEU A 59 6.70 -15.57 8.69
N LEU A 60 5.94 -15.61 7.58
CA LEU A 60 5.01 -14.54 7.23
C LEU A 60 3.97 -14.29 8.33
N LYS A 61 3.46 -15.35 8.97
CA LYS A 61 2.54 -15.23 10.11
C LYS A 61 3.17 -14.60 11.35
N SER A 62 4.49 -14.67 11.49
CA SER A 62 5.20 -14.04 12.61
C SER A 62 5.33 -12.52 12.48
N GLY A 63 5.20 -11.98 11.26
CA GLY A 63 5.41 -10.56 10.99
C GLY A 63 6.87 -10.08 11.06
N ASP A 64 7.83 -10.96 11.37
CA ASP A 64 9.24 -10.60 11.55
C ASP A 64 9.95 -10.37 10.20
N VAL A 65 9.94 -9.11 9.76
CA VAL A 65 10.54 -8.65 8.49
C VAL A 65 12.00 -9.08 8.34
N GLN A 66 12.79 -9.01 9.42
CA GLN A 66 14.22 -9.35 9.36
C GLN A 66 14.43 -10.85 9.12
N LYS A 67 13.67 -11.70 9.82
CA LYS A 67 13.72 -13.15 9.57
C LYS A 67 13.22 -13.52 8.18
N ILE A 68 12.17 -12.86 7.69
CA ILE A 68 11.63 -13.05 6.33
C ILE A 68 12.69 -12.69 5.29
N ARG A 69 13.32 -11.51 5.41
CA ARG A 69 14.42 -11.05 4.54
C ARG A 69 15.60 -12.03 4.55
N PHE A 70 16.02 -12.46 5.73
CA PHE A 70 17.13 -13.40 5.89
C PHE A 70 16.81 -14.77 5.25
N PHE A 71 15.61 -15.30 5.51
CA PHE A 71 15.20 -16.60 5.01
C PHE A 71 15.05 -16.59 3.48
N ALA A 72 14.47 -15.55 2.89
CA ALA A 72 14.33 -15.42 1.45
C ALA A 72 15.71 -15.45 0.73
N ASN A 73 16.67 -14.69 1.24
CA ASN A 73 18.03 -14.65 0.68
C ASN A 73 18.79 -15.97 0.83
N THR A 74 18.58 -16.68 1.95
CA THR A 74 19.20 -17.99 2.20
C THR A 74 18.55 -19.11 1.37
N ALA A 75 17.22 -19.09 1.23
CA ALA A 75 16.46 -20.14 0.56
C ALA A 75 16.66 -20.16 -0.97
N ARG A 76 16.89 -18.97 -1.57
CA ARG A 76 17.14 -18.74 -3.02
C ARG A 76 16.12 -19.42 -3.94
N ASN A 77 14.84 -19.34 -3.58
CA ASN A 77 13.74 -19.94 -4.33
C ASN A 77 12.81 -18.85 -4.87
N LYS A 78 12.37 -18.98 -6.13
CA LYS A 78 11.53 -17.97 -6.81
C LYS A 78 10.22 -17.71 -6.08
N GLU A 79 9.50 -18.75 -5.66
CA GLU A 79 8.23 -18.62 -4.95
C GLU A 79 8.42 -17.97 -3.57
N ILE A 80 9.52 -18.29 -2.88
CA ILE A 80 9.84 -17.66 -1.58
C ILE A 80 10.12 -16.17 -1.74
N PHE A 81 10.84 -15.77 -2.79
CA PHE A 81 11.04 -14.35 -3.08
C PHE A 81 9.71 -13.63 -3.38
N ILE A 82 8.81 -14.24 -4.16
CA ILE A 82 7.48 -13.66 -4.44
C ILE A 82 6.68 -13.52 -3.14
N LEU A 83 6.64 -14.56 -2.30
CA LEU A 83 5.96 -14.53 -1.01
C LEU A 83 6.52 -13.45 -0.06
N ALA A 84 7.85 -13.28 -0.03
CA ALA A 84 8.50 -12.23 0.75
C ALA A 84 8.07 -10.84 0.26
N ALA A 85 8.17 -10.58 -1.04
CA ALA A 85 7.84 -9.30 -1.64
C ALA A 85 6.35 -8.94 -1.50
N ASN A 86 5.46 -9.92 -1.65
CA ASN A 86 4.02 -9.74 -1.43
C ASN A 86 3.72 -9.35 0.02
N PHE A 87 4.38 -9.99 0.99
CA PHE A 87 4.23 -9.64 2.40
C PHE A 87 4.76 -8.24 2.71
N LEU A 88 5.94 -7.88 2.17
CA LEU A 88 6.52 -6.55 2.40
C LEU A 88 5.61 -5.41 1.91
N GLN A 89 4.83 -5.62 0.85
CA GLN A 89 3.84 -4.64 0.37
C GLN A 89 2.68 -4.40 1.33
N THR A 90 2.43 -5.31 2.28
CA THR A 90 1.42 -5.12 3.34
C THR A 90 1.97 -4.41 4.58
N THR A 91 3.28 -4.12 4.59
CA THR A 91 3.93 -3.35 5.67
C THR A 91 3.96 -1.87 5.31
N ASP A 92 4.40 -1.01 6.23
CA ASP A 92 4.62 0.41 5.93
C ASP A 92 5.89 0.62 5.10
N TRP A 93 5.87 0.15 3.85
CA TRP A 93 6.99 0.24 2.92
C TRP A 93 7.24 1.67 2.43
N GLN A 94 6.24 2.55 2.53
CA GLN A 94 6.34 3.95 2.08
C GLN A 94 7.33 4.73 2.94
N SER A 95 7.39 4.42 4.23
CA SER A 95 8.28 5.07 5.19
C SER A 95 9.72 4.51 5.19
N ASP A 96 9.97 3.36 4.58
CA ASP A 96 11.28 2.68 4.61
C ASP A 96 11.82 2.33 3.20
N PRO A 97 12.78 3.13 2.67
CA PRO A 97 13.44 2.85 1.40
C PRO A 97 14.14 1.48 1.33
N ALA A 98 14.52 0.89 2.47
CA ALA A 98 15.12 -0.43 2.49
C ALA A 98 14.09 -1.52 2.15
N ILE A 99 12.82 -1.36 2.54
CA ILE A 99 11.74 -2.29 2.19
C ILE A 99 11.44 -2.20 0.69
N ILE A 100 11.40 -0.99 0.12
CA ILE A 100 11.23 -0.78 -1.33
C ILE A 100 12.31 -1.55 -2.11
N LYS A 101 13.59 -1.36 -1.73
CA LYS A 101 14.72 -2.04 -2.36
C LYS A 101 14.65 -3.57 -2.24
N ASP A 102 14.16 -4.09 -1.13
CA ASP A 102 13.96 -5.53 -0.97
C ASP A 102 12.87 -6.06 -1.90
N ILE A 103 11.74 -5.37 -2.00
CA ILE A 103 10.63 -5.76 -2.89
C ILE A 103 11.14 -5.83 -4.33
N GLU A 104 11.83 -4.78 -4.79
CA GLU A 104 12.47 -4.74 -6.11
C GLU A 104 13.44 -5.89 -6.31
N THR A 105 14.30 -6.13 -5.32
CA THR A 105 15.31 -7.20 -5.35
C THR A 105 14.66 -8.58 -5.43
N PHE A 106 13.62 -8.85 -4.64
CA PHE A 106 12.96 -10.14 -4.58
C PHE A 106 12.14 -10.42 -5.83
N TYR A 107 11.41 -9.45 -6.38
CA TYR A 107 10.72 -9.64 -7.65
C TYR A 107 11.70 -9.79 -8.82
N THR A 108 12.80 -9.04 -8.83
CA THR A 108 13.84 -9.20 -9.85
C THR A 108 14.50 -10.58 -9.79
N LYS A 109 14.90 -11.05 -8.59
CA LYS A 109 15.49 -12.38 -8.39
C LYS A 109 14.54 -13.53 -8.75
N SER A 110 13.24 -13.36 -8.53
CA SER A 110 12.22 -14.34 -8.95
C SER A 110 11.83 -14.22 -10.42
N GLN A 111 12.27 -13.16 -11.12
CA GLN A 111 11.84 -12.80 -12.48
C GLN A 111 10.32 -12.63 -12.57
N SER A 112 9.70 -12.10 -11.51
CA SER A 112 8.28 -11.82 -11.42
C SER A 112 8.02 -10.37 -11.84
N TYR A 113 8.24 -10.07 -13.12
CA TYR A 113 8.21 -8.69 -13.61
C TYR A 113 6.79 -8.09 -13.64
N GLU A 114 5.75 -8.90 -13.81
CA GLU A 114 4.35 -8.43 -13.69
C GLU A 114 4.05 -7.91 -12.28
N HIS A 115 4.52 -8.60 -11.24
CA HIS A 115 4.34 -8.15 -9.86
C HIS A 115 5.20 -6.91 -9.58
N LEU A 116 6.42 -6.85 -10.11
CA LEU A 116 7.28 -5.67 -10.01
C LEU A 116 6.67 -4.44 -10.69
N ALA A 117 6.04 -4.61 -11.86
CA ALA A 117 5.34 -3.55 -12.56
C ALA A 117 4.18 -2.98 -11.72
N ASN A 118 3.38 -3.85 -11.10
CA ASN A 118 2.31 -3.43 -10.19
C ASN A 118 2.83 -2.73 -8.92
N PHE A 119 3.98 -3.15 -8.41
CA PHE A 119 4.63 -2.45 -7.31
C PHE A 119 5.05 -1.03 -7.72
N TYR A 120 5.70 -0.86 -8.87
CA TYR A 120 6.05 0.47 -9.39
C TYR A 120 4.81 1.33 -9.70
N LYS A 121 3.69 0.74 -10.16
CA LYS A 121 2.40 1.44 -10.26
C LYS A 121 1.97 2.00 -8.90
N SER A 122 2.09 1.20 -7.84
CA SER A 122 1.73 1.61 -6.48
C SER A 122 2.64 2.74 -5.96
N CYS A 123 3.95 2.68 -6.27
CA CYS A 123 4.87 3.78 -6.00
C CYS A 123 4.49 5.06 -6.76
N ALA A 124 4.10 4.93 -8.03
CA ALA A 124 3.68 6.08 -8.84
C ALA A 124 2.42 6.74 -8.26
N VAL A 125 1.38 5.97 -7.92
CA VAL A 125 0.15 6.49 -7.32
C VAL A 125 0.45 7.23 -5.99
N MET A 126 1.34 6.69 -5.16
CA MET A 126 1.75 7.35 -3.92
C MET A 126 2.50 8.66 -4.19
N GLU A 127 3.48 8.67 -5.10
CA GLU A 127 4.24 9.88 -5.42
C GLU A 127 3.38 10.95 -6.13
N ALA A 128 2.32 10.54 -6.84
CA ALA A 128 1.37 11.44 -7.48
C ALA A 128 0.57 12.27 -6.46
N GLU A 129 0.52 11.87 -5.19
CA GLU A 129 -0.07 12.68 -4.12
C GLU A 129 0.71 13.98 -3.89
N ASN A 130 2.01 14.00 -4.24
CA ASN A 130 2.85 15.19 -4.14
C ASN A 130 2.76 16.03 -5.43
N TRP A 131 1.87 17.02 -5.38
CA TRP A 131 1.58 17.94 -6.47
C TRP A 131 2.75 18.72 -7.06
N ARG A 132 3.87 18.79 -6.34
CA ARG A 132 5.06 19.54 -6.76
C ARG A 132 6.14 18.66 -7.38
N ALA A 133 5.95 17.34 -7.41
CA ALA A 133 7.00 16.40 -7.76
C ALA A 133 6.51 15.22 -8.61
N PHE A 134 5.72 15.49 -9.65
CA PHE A 134 5.24 14.45 -10.58
C PHE A 134 6.37 13.70 -11.28
N ASP A 135 7.58 14.26 -11.35
CA ASP A 135 8.75 13.60 -11.93
C ASP A 135 9.05 12.24 -11.29
N LYS A 136 8.83 12.11 -9.97
CA LYS A 136 9.02 10.83 -9.26
C LYS A 136 7.96 9.81 -9.65
N SER A 137 6.70 10.25 -9.75
CA SER A 137 5.61 9.40 -10.22
C SER A 137 5.83 8.95 -11.68
N LEU A 138 6.29 9.86 -12.54
CA LEU A 138 6.62 9.55 -13.93
C LEU A 138 7.78 8.55 -14.03
N ALA A 139 8.84 8.75 -13.25
CA ALA A 139 9.98 7.83 -13.20
C ALA A 139 9.56 6.43 -12.72
N ALA A 140 8.66 6.34 -11.73
CA ALA A 140 8.10 5.07 -11.29
C ALA A 140 7.29 4.38 -12.40
N LEU A 141 6.48 5.13 -13.18
CA LEU A 141 5.75 4.59 -14.32
C LEU A 141 6.69 4.11 -15.45
N ASP A 142 7.80 4.81 -15.70
CA ASP A 142 8.81 4.35 -16.66
C ASP A 142 9.41 3.01 -16.23
N MET A 143 9.74 2.86 -14.94
CA MET A 143 10.21 1.59 -14.39
C MET A 143 9.15 0.49 -14.47
N ALA A 144 7.87 0.83 -14.26
CA ALA A 144 6.75 -0.09 -14.42
C ALA A 144 6.66 -0.60 -15.87
N LEU A 145 6.75 0.30 -16.86
CA LEU A 145 6.75 -0.02 -18.29
C LEU A 145 7.94 -0.92 -18.67
N VAL A 146 9.14 -0.63 -18.19
CA VAL A 146 10.33 -1.49 -18.40
C VAL A 146 10.08 -2.91 -17.86
N CYS A 147 9.40 -3.03 -16.72
CA CYS A 147 9.06 -4.34 -16.15
C CYS A 147 8.00 -5.06 -17.00
N VAL A 148 6.99 -4.35 -17.52
CA VAL A 148 6.00 -4.93 -18.43
C VAL A 148 6.66 -5.46 -19.70
N GLU A 149 7.58 -4.71 -20.31
CA GLU A 149 8.31 -5.18 -21.50
C GLU A 149 9.12 -6.45 -21.21
N LYS A 150 9.85 -6.49 -20.08
CA LYS A 150 10.57 -7.70 -19.66
C LYS A 150 9.66 -8.89 -19.39
N ALA A 151 8.45 -8.65 -18.88
CA ALA A 151 7.45 -9.70 -18.72
C ALA A 151 6.96 -10.20 -20.08
N ASN A 152 6.70 -9.28 -21.01
CA ASN A 152 6.17 -9.54 -22.35
C ASN A 152 7.18 -10.31 -23.21
N GLU A 153 8.47 -9.97 -23.14
CA GLU A 153 9.56 -10.69 -23.80
C GLU A 153 9.63 -12.17 -23.39
N LYS A 154 9.27 -12.46 -22.13
CA LYS A 154 9.30 -13.81 -21.58
C LYS A 154 8.04 -14.59 -21.93
N GLU A 155 6.87 -13.95 -21.77
CA GLU A 155 5.58 -14.56 -22.04
C GLU A 155 4.55 -13.48 -22.40
N PRO A 156 4.25 -13.29 -23.70
CA PRO A 156 3.27 -12.31 -24.13
C PRO A 156 1.87 -12.65 -23.63
N ARG A 157 1.17 -11.66 -23.06
CA ARG A 157 -0.18 -11.81 -22.52
C ARG A 157 -0.98 -10.54 -22.76
N VAL A 158 -2.28 -10.67 -23.06
CA VAL A 158 -3.20 -9.54 -23.27
C VAL A 158 -3.19 -8.59 -22.06
N ARG A 159 -3.20 -9.13 -20.85
CA ARG A 159 -3.11 -8.37 -19.59
C ARG A 159 -1.89 -7.44 -19.51
N LEU A 160 -0.76 -7.82 -20.09
CA LEU A 160 0.45 -6.98 -20.09
C LEU A 160 0.29 -5.77 -21.01
N GLU A 161 -0.38 -5.93 -22.15
CA GLU A 161 -0.71 -4.81 -23.04
C GLU A 161 -1.75 -3.87 -22.41
N GLU A 162 -2.73 -4.42 -21.67
CA GLU A 162 -3.68 -3.62 -20.88
C GLU A 162 -2.96 -2.80 -19.80
N MET A 163 -2.04 -3.41 -19.04
CA MET A 163 -1.21 -2.70 -18.06
C MET A 163 -0.37 -1.60 -18.71
N LYS A 164 0.22 -1.87 -19.87
CA LYS A 164 1.01 -0.89 -20.63
C LYS A 164 0.16 0.30 -21.09
N ALA A 165 -1.05 0.05 -21.57
CA ALA A 165 -1.99 1.09 -21.94
C ALA A 165 -2.41 1.93 -20.73
N GLU A 166 -2.69 1.28 -19.59
CA GLU A 166 -3.00 1.95 -18.32
C GLU A 166 -1.85 2.88 -17.87
N PHE A 167 -0.61 2.40 -17.85
CA PHE A 167 0.53 3.20 -17.41
C PHE A 167 0.78 4.40 -18.34
N ARG A 168 0.59 4.25 -19.65
CA ARG A 168 0.66 5.36 -20.60
C ARG A 168 -0.46 6.38 -20.40
N LYS A 169 -1.68 5.93 -20.08
CA LYS A 169 -2.79 6.80 -19.70
C LYS A 169 -2.39 7.63 -18.47
N TYR A 170 -1.81 7.00 -17.45
CA TYR A 170 -1.34 7.68 -16.24
C TYR A 170 -0.22 8.69 -16.53
N GLN A 171 0.75 8.36 -17.38
CA GLN A 171 1.78 9.32 -17.80
C GLN A 171 1.18 10.54 -18.48
N ALA A 172 0.22 10.35 -19.39
CA ALA A 172 -0.47 11.45 -20.07
C ALA A 172 -1.23 12.36 -19.08
N GLN A 173 -1.90 11.76 -18.09
CA GLN A 173 -2.60 12.51 -17.03
C GLN A 173 -1.65 13.35 -16.18
N LEU A 174 -0.52 12.78 -15.76
CA LEU A 174 0.50 13.50 -14.98
C LEU A 174 1.14 14.64 -15.78
N HIS A 175 1.45 14.42 -17.06
CA HIS A 175 1.97 15.49 -17.92
C HIS A 175 0.96 16.62 -18.14
N MET A 176 -0.32 16.28 -18.31
CA MET A 176 -1.39 17.27 -18.40
C MET A 176 -1.48 18.09 -17.11
N LEU A 177 -1.50 17.43 -15.96
CA LEU A 177 -1.57 18.10 -14.67
C LEU A 177 -0.33 18.98 -14.40
N ALA A 178 0.88 18.50 -14.73
CA ALA A 178 2.10 19.30 -14.62
C ALA A 178 2.02 20.58 -15.46
N THR A 179 1.45 20.49 -16.67
CA THR A 179 1.22 21.65 -17.55
C THR A 179 0.24 22.64 -16.93
N VAL A 180 -0.86 22.14 -16.36
CA VAL A 180 -1.87 22.96 -15.68
C VAL A 180 -1.29 23.65 -14.43
N VAL A 181 -0.47 22.94 -13.66
CA VAL A 181 0.24 23.51 -12.49
C VAL A 181 1.21 24.61 -12.92
N GLY A 182 1.98 24.41 -14.00
CA GLY A 182 2.81 25.47 -14.56
C GLY A 182 1.99 26.68 -15.04
N ALA A 183 0.81 26.45 -15.61
CA ALA A 183 -0.11 27.53 -15.99
C ALA A 183 -0.67 28.29 -14.78
N LEU A 184 -0.94 27.62 -13.65
CA LEU A 184 -1.37 28.26 -12.39
C LEU A 184 -0.34 29.26 -11.86
N GLU A 185 0.95 28.92 -11.99
CA GLU A 185 2.08 29.77 -11.60
C GLU A 185 2.25 30.97 -12.55
N ALA A 186 2.12 30.75 -13.86
CA ALA A 186 2.32 31.80 -14.87
C ALA A 186 1.12 32.74 -15.03
N ASN A 187 -0.10 32.18 -15.08
CA ASN A 187 -1.35 32.91 -15.20
C ASN A 187 -2.44 32.16 -14.42
N THR A 188 -2.62 32.54 -13.16
CA THR A 188 -3.59 31.89 -12.27
C THR A 188 -4.99 31.77 -12.86
N ALA A 189 -5.52 32.80 -13.52
CA ALA A 189 -6.89 32.76 -14.01
C ALA A 189 -7.07 31.66 -15.08
N ASP A 190 -6.08 31.52 -15.96
CA ASP A 190 -6.08 30.45 -16.96
C ASP A 190 -5.80 29.09 -16.31
N GLY A 191 -4.84 29.01 -15.38
CA GLY A 191 -4.54 27.80 -14.63
C GLY A 191 -5.73 27.24 -13.85
N ILE A 192 -6.50 28.10 -13.15
CA ILE A 192 -7.73 27.70 -12.44
C ILE A 192 -8.77 27.18 -13.44
N ARG A 193 -8.92 27.83 -14.59
CA ARG A 193 -9.86 27.39 -15.65
C ARG A 193 -9.49 25.99 -16.16
N GLN A 194 -8.21 25.76 -16.46
CA GLN A 194 -7.72 24.46 -16.92
C GLN A 194 -7.84 23.39 -15.82
N LEU A 195 -7.52 23.73 -14.56
CA LEU A 195 -7.63 22.81 -13.43
C LEU A 195 -9.09 22.43 -13.15
N THR A 196 -10.03 23.37 -13.33
CA THR A 196 -11.48 23.11 -13.21
C THR A 196 -11.96 22.12 -14.27
N ALA A 197 -11.57 22.33 -15.54
CA ALA A 197 -11.91 21.40 -16.62
C ALA A 197 -11.34 20.00 -16.34
N LEU A 198 -10.09 19.92 -15.88
CA LEU A 198 -9.45 18.65 -15.54
C LEU A 198 -10.16 17.94 -14.37
N ALA A 199 -10.63 18.68 -13.36
CA ALA A 199 -11.39 18.11 -12.24
C ALA A 199 -12.75 17.53 -12.69
N GLU A 200 -13.39 18.17 -13.66
CA GLU A 200 -14.68 17.74 -14.23
C GLU A 200 -14.52 16.48 -15.11
N GLU A 201 -13.43 16.37 -15.85
CA GLU A 201 -13.13 15.22 -16.72
C GLU A 201 -12.56 14.00 -15.97
N SER A 202 -11.77 14.24 -14.91
CA SER A 202 -11.09 13.17 -14.17
C SER A 202 -12.07 12.21 -13.48
N GLY A 203 -11.77 10.92 -13.53
CA GLY A 203 -12.50 9.84 -12.86
C GLY A 203 -11.96 9.50 -11.47
N GLU A 204 -12.52 8.46 -10.85
CA GLU A 204 -12.03 7.92 -9.56
C GLU A 204 -10.81 7.00 -9.73
N ASP A 205 -10.75 6.27 -10.85
CA ASP A 205 -9.68 5.29 -11.16
C ASP A 205 -8.44 5.92 -11.82
N ASP A 206 -8.43 7.24 -11.96
CA ASP A 206 -7.30 7.97 -12.51
C ASP A 206 -6.15 8.05 -11.50
N ILE A 207 -4.91 8.16 -12.00
CA ILE A 207 -3.73 8.27 -11.11
C ILE A 207 -3.81 9.47 -10.17
N VAL A 208 -4.46 10.54 -10.65
CA VAL A 208 -4.89 11.67 -9.84
C VAL A 208 -6.42 11.73 -9.91
N PRO A 209 -7.12 11.26 -8.88
CA PRO A 209 -8.57 11.27 -8.85
C PRO A 209 -9.15 12.69 -8.78
N CYS A 210 -10.39 12.86 -9.23
CA CYS A 210 -11.07 14.15 -9.21
C CYS A 210 -11.16 14.78 -7.81
N SER A 211 -11.31 13.99 -6.74
CA SER A 211 -11.28 14.46 -5.34
C SER A 211 -10.02 15.25 -5.03
N ARG A 212 -8.89 14.76 -5.54
CA ARG A 212 -7.57 15.34 -5.31
C ARG A 212 -7.45 16.66 -6.08
N ILE A 213 -7.89 16.69 -7.34
CA ILE A 213 -7.89 17.93 -8.16
C ILE A 213 -8.83 18.99 -7.56
N TYR A 214 -10.03 18.60 -7.09
CA TYR A 214 -10.92 19.51 -6.38
C TYR A 214 -10.33 20.02 -5.06
N SER A 215 -9.59 19.19 -4.33
CA SER A 215 -8.83 19.63 -3.15
C SER A 215 -7.87 20.78 -3.49
N MET A 216 -7.12 20.67 -4.60
CA MET A 216 -6.27 21.77 -5.08
C MET A 216 -7.07 23.04 -5.39
N LEU A 217 -8.21 22.92 -6.08
CA LEU A 217 -9.07 24.07 -6.40
C LEU A 217 -9.59 24.76 -5.14
N ILE A 218 -10.02 23.99 -4.14
CA ILE A 218 -10.52 24.51 -2.87
C ILE A 218 -9.40 25.27 -2.14
N GLU A 219 -8.22 24.67 -2.03
CA GLU A 219 -7.06 25.28 -1.38
C GLU A 219 -6.61 26.56 -2.10
N GLU A 220 -6.52 26.56 -3.43
CA GLU A 220 -6.16 27.74 -4.22
C GLU A 220 -7.17 28.88 -4.08
N HIS A 221 -8.47 28.57 -4.12
CA HIS A 221 -9.50 29.59 -3.93
C HIS A 221 -9.53 30.13 -2.50
N ALA A 222 -9.37 29.26 -1.49
CA ALA A 222 -9.32 29.63 -0.08
C ALA A 222 -8.09 30.50 0.23
N MET A 223 -6.90 30.12 -0.26
CA MET A 223 -5.67 30.91 -0.12
C MET A 223 -5.83 32.34 -0.65
N ARG A 224 -6.64 32.50 -1.71
CA ARG A 224 -6.94 33.79 -2.35
C ARG A 224 -8.17 34.49 -1.76
N LYS A 225 -8.77 33.95 -0.69
CA LYS A 225 -10.00 34.45 -0.04
C LYS A 225 -11.20 34.52 -0.98
N ASN A 226 -11.21 33.73 -2.05
CA ASN A 226 -12.33 33.59 -2.97
C ASN A 226 -13.32 32.54 -2.44
N TRP A 227 -13.94 32.82 -1.29
CA TRP A 227 -14.78 31.88 -0.54
C TRP A 227 -15.96 31.33 -1.36
N ASN A 228 -16.58 32.18 -2.17
CA ASN A 228 -17.66 31.76 -3.08
C ASN A 228 -17.21 30.68 -4.07
N ALA A 229 -16.01 30.81 -4.63
CA ALA A 229 -15.48 29.84 -5.59
C ALA A 229 -15.01 28.55 -4.88
N ALA A 230 -14.36 28.68 -3.72
CA ALA A 230 -13.99 27.55 -2.88
C ALA A 230 -15.22 26.70 -2.49
N TYR A 231 -16.29 27.34 -2.04
CA TYR A 231 -17.52 26.64 -1.64
C TYR A 231 -18.24 26.00 -2.84
N ARG A 232 -18.21 26.62 -4.02
CA ARG A 232 -18.69 25.98 -5.26
C ARG A 232 -17.90 24.73 -5.59
N ALA A 233 -16.57 24.77 -5.47
CA ALA A 233 -15.71 23.61 -5.69
C ALA A 233 -16.03 22.46 -4.70
N ILE A 234 -16.27 22.78 -3.42
CA ILE A 234 -16.74 21.80 -2.42
C ILE A 234 -18.05 21.15 -2.86
N ASN A 235 -19.05 21.94 -3.27
CA ASN A 235 -20.34 21.41 -3.69
C ASN A 235 -20.25 20.57 -4.98
N ASN A 236 -19.40 20.97 -5.92
CA ASN A 236 -19.15 20.20 -7.15
C ASN A 236 -18.51 18.84 -6.81
N LEU A 237 -17.54 18.81 -5.90
CA LEU A 237 -16.96 17.57 -5.41
C LEU A 237 -18.01 16.68 -4.72
N ARG A 238 -18.83 17.23 -3.81
CA ARG A 238 -19.92 16.47 -3.17
C ARG A 238 -20.96 15.95 -4.16
N LYS A 239 -21.23 16.70 -5.22
CA LYS A 239 -22.16 16.25 -6.28
C LYS A 239 -21.57 15.10 -7.08
N LYS A 240 -20.26 15.16 -7.40
CA LYS A 240 -19.56 14.12 -8.15
C LYS A 240 -19.29 12.88 -7.30
N GLN A 241 -19.03 13.08 -6.01
CA GLN A 241 -18.78 12.03 -5.02
C GLN A 241 -19.57 12.28 -3.72
N PRO A 242 -20.84 11.85 -3.65
CA PRO A 242 -21.71 12.10 -2.50
C PRO A 242 -21.21 11.52 -1.17
N ASN A 243 -20.43 10.44 -1.23
CA ASN A 243 -19.92 9.71 -0.07
C ASN A 243 -18.46 10.06 0.26
N ALA A 244 -17.86 11.04 -0.42
CA ALA A 244 -16.47 11.40 -0.17
C ALA A 244 -16.30 12.06 1.21
N ASP A 245 -15.35 11.55 1.99
CA ASP A 245 -14.91 12.21 3.21
C ASP A 245 -13.93 13.34 2.85
N LEU A 246 -14.44 14.57 2.79
CA LEU A 246 -13.67 15.75 2.40
C LEU A 246 -12.45 15.99 3.29
N GLU A 247 -12.48 15.56 4.54
CA GLU A 247 -11.38 15.69 5.50
C GLU A 247 -10.16 14.83 5.13
N GLN A 248 -10.32 13.82 4.26
CA GLN A 248 -9.21 13.03 3.73
C GLN A 248 -8.39 13.78 2.68
N TYR A 249 -8.97 14.81 2.04
CA TYR A 249 -8.36 15.50 0.91
C TYR A 249 -8.05 16.97 1.20
N VAL A 250 -8.80 17.62 2.08
CA VAL A 250 -8.64 19.02 2.47
C VAL A 250 -8.66 19.12 3.99
N THR A 251 -7.74 19.90 4.55
CA THR A 251 -7.67 20.07 6.01
C THR A 251 -8.96 20.68 6.58
N ALA A 252 -9.37 20.21 7.76
CA ALA A 252 -10.56 20.71 8.46
C ALA A 252 -10.53 22.25 8.64
N ALA A 253 -9.35 22.82 8.88
CA ALA A 253 -9.17 24.27 9.02
C ALA A 253 -9.60 25.05 7.76
N VAL A 254 -9.22 24.57 6.57
CA VAL A 254 -9.60 25.21 5.30
C VAL A 254 -11.10 25.04 5.04
N LEU A 255 -11.63 23.85 5.26
CA LEU A 255 -13.07 23.57 5.07
C LEU A 255 -13.94 24.43 6.00
N ASP A 256 -13.59 24.51 7.29
CA ASP A 256 -14.29 25.32 8.27
C ASP A 256 -14.23 26.80 7.94
N GLN A 257 -13.06 27.29 7.55
CA GLN A 257 -12.89 28.69 7.15
C GLN A 257 -13.79 29.05 5.96
N VAL A 258 -13.87 28.18 4.95
CA VAL A 258 -14.77 28.39 3.80
C VAL A 258 -16.23 28.40 4.23
N CYS A 259 -16.63 27.50 5.13
CA CYS A 259 -18.02 27.43 5.62
C CYS A 259 -18.41 28.65 6.46
N ASP A 260 -17.54 29.08 7.38
CA ASP A 260 -17.75 30.22 8.27
C ASP A 260 -17.92 31.52 7.48
N GLU A 261 -17.04 31.78 6.52
CA GLU A 261 -17.08 32.97 5.65
C GLU A 261 -18.32 32.98 4.75
N MET A 262 -18.77 31.80 4.31
CA MET A 262 -20.01 31.65 3.55
C MET A 262 -21.27 31.64 4.42
N ARG A 263 -21.13 31.63 5.75
CA ARG A 263 -22.22 31.54 6.74
C ARG A 263 -23.11 30.32 6.53
N VAL A 264 -22.48 29.18 6.24
CA VAL A 264 -23.15 27.89 6.07
C VAL A 264 -22.72 26.92 7.17
N GLU A 265 -23.47 25.84 7.34
CA GLU A 265 -23.11 24.78 8.29
C GLU A 265 -21.77 24.14 7.93
N ARG A 266 -20.90 23.95 8.94
CA ARG A 266 -19.60 23.31 8.76
C ARG A 266 -19.76 21.86 8.34
N ILE A 267 -18.89 21.44 7.44
CA ILE A 267 -18.95 20.09 6.84
C ILE A 267 -18.08 19.09 7.62
N THR A 268 -17.10 19.58 8.38
CA THR A 268 -16.24 18.73 9.19
C THR A 268 -17.03 18.16 10.37
N LYS A 269 -16.70 16.93 10.78
CA LYS A 269 -17.25 16.36 12.02
C LYS A 269 -16.75 17.21 13.19
N GLN A 270 -17.66 17.91 13.88
CA GLN A 270 -17.30 18.54 15.15
C GLN A 270 -16.73 17.44 16.06
N LYS A 271 -15.44 17.52 16.38
CA LYS A 271 -14.94 16.87 17.59
C LYS A 271 -15.65 17.58 18.73
N THR A 272 -16.76 17.03 19.19
CA THR A 272 -17.31 17.39 20.49
C THR A 272 -16.16 17.34 21.47
N ALA A 273 -15.79 18.51 22.01
CA ALA A 273 -14.95 18.57 23.17
C ALA A 273 -15.74 17.87 24.28
N VAL A 274 -15.48 16.57 24.44
CA VAL A 274 -15.81 15.88 25.69
C VAL A 274 -14.97 16.60 26.71
N GLU A 275 -15.65 17.38 27.55
CA GLU A 275 -15.09 17.91 28.78
C GLU A 275 -14.37 16.75 29.46
N SER A 276 -13.06 16.94 29.61
CA SER A 276 -12.21 16.12 30.45
C SER A 276 -12.66 16.31 31.91
N ASP A 277 -13.72 15.60 32.29
CA ASP A 277 -13.85 15.11 33.66
C ASP A 277 -13.52 13.63 33.63
N GLY A 278 -12.41 13.31 34.28
CA GLY A 278 -11.81 11.99 34.25
C GLY A 278 -12.69 10.96 34.93
N GLU A 279 -12.77 9.80 34.31
CA GLU A 279 -12.69 8.51 34.99
C GLU A 279 -12.23 7.47 33.96
N ASP A 280 -11.24 6.68 34.36
CA ASP A 280 -10.55 5.68 33.56
C ASP A 280 -11.50 4.62 32.98
N GLU A 281 -11.50 4.46 31.66
CA GLU A 281 -11.85 3.18 31.03
C GLU A 281 -10.97 2.94 29.80
N VAL A 282 -9.92 2.15 30.01
CA VAL A 282 -9.00 1.69 28.97
C VAL A 282 -9.73 0.64 28.12
N ASP A 283 -10.41 1.10 27.08
CA ASP A 283 -11.08 0.21 26.13
C ASP A 283 -10.06 -0.32 25.11
N PHE A 284 -9.60 -1.54 25.36
CA PHE A 284 -8.79 -2.34 24.44
C PHE A 284 -9.63 -2.75 23.24
N SER A 285 -9.37 -2.26 22.02
CA SER A 285 -9.61 -3.08 20.82
C SER A 285 -9.17 -2.40 19.51
N HIS A 286 -8.36 -3.12 18.73
CA HIS A 286 -8.75 -3.44 17.34
C HIS A 286 -7.96 -4.63 16.74
N ALA A 287 -6.94 -5.15 17.43
CA ALA A 287 -6.13 -6.28 16.95
C ALA A 287 -6.64 -7.69 17.33
N MET A 288 -7.77 -7.85 18.05
CA MET A 288 -8.22 -9.16 18.57
C MET A 288 -9.69 -9.54 18.32
N GLN A 289 -10.45 -8.79 17.50
CA GLN A 289 -11.86 -9.13 17.22
C GLN A 289 -12.08 -10.03 15.99
N ARG A 290 -11.03 -10.61 15.40
CA ARG A 290 -11.18 -11.61 14.31
C ARG A 290 -10.92 -13.06 14.71
N GLN A 291 -10.91 -13.40 16.00
CA GLN A 291 -10.68 -14.77 16.45
C GLN A 291 -11.77 -15.36 17.36
N GLN A 292 -13.02 -14.87 17.25
CA GLN A 292 -14.17 -15.49 17.93
C GLN A 292 -15.35 -15.85 17.01
N ALA A 293 -15.21 -15.74 15.69
CA ALA A 293 -16.28 -16.12 14.74
C ALA A 293 -16.15 -17.53 14.13
N LEU A 294 -15.26 -18.37 14.65
CA LEU A 294 -15.15 -19.79 14.24
C LEU A 294 -14.91 -20.66 15.49
N ARG A 295 -16.01 -21.01 16.15
CA ARG A 295 -16.13 -22.26 16.91
C ARG A 295 -17.20 -23.11 16.23
#